data_AF-A0A6B2C9K7-F1
#
_entry.id   AF-A0A6B2C9K7-F1
#
_cell.length_a   1.000
_cell.length_b   1.000
_cell.length_c   1.000
_cell.angle_alpha   90.00
_cell.angle_beta   90.00
_cell.angle_gamma   90.00
#
_symmetry.space_group_name_H-M   'P 1'
#
loop_
_entity.id
_entity.type
_entity.pdbx_description
1 polymer ?
#
loop_
_entity_poly.entity_id
_entity_poly.type
_entity_poly.pdbx_seq_one_letter_code
_entity_poly.pdbx_strand_id
1 'polypeptide(L)'
;MRKIYGFRDLFIGDPYKMNIDLMNYLKYKDIKKIDYNNILSREIQINDTTFLVVADDHDNMIGFIQSLFYPFGSGVVVKGITFQNRGSGFVYRKDLSNSPERSKRLLHILSILHVRDDKKRLMIGCAGGDLRPQVHVRIFENIFIYSMNLWDPFLHLDSSTPDIMTSLRF
;
A
#
# COMPACT_ATOMS: atom_id res chain seq x y z
N MET A 1 -9.86 5.00 -9.88
CA MET A 1 -8.44 4.71 -9.58
C MET A 1 -7.43 5.44 -10.46
N ARG A 2 -7.49 5.39 -11.81
CA ARG A 2 -6.48 6.01 -12.69
C ARG A 2 -6.08 7.47 -12.36
N LYS A 3 -7.06 8.34 -12.07
CA LYS A 3 -6.81 9.75 -11.68
C LYS A 3 -6.02 9.88 -10.38
N ILE A 4 -6.31 9.02 -9.39
CA ILE A 4 -5.63 9.03 -8.08
C ILE A 4 -4.18 8.58 -8.24
N TYR A 5 -3.94 7.52 -9.02
CA TYR A 5 -2.59 7.05 -9.31
C TYR A 5 -1.77 8.07 -10.10
N GLY A 6 -2.39 8.75 -11.09
CA GLY A 6 -1.70 9.83 -11.80
C GLY A 6 -1.37 11.02 -10.90
N PHE A 7 -2.26 11.39 -9.96
CA PHE A 7 -1.96 12.42 -8.97
C PHE A 7 -0.79 11.99 -8.06
N ARG A 8 -0.84 10.74 -7.57
CA ARG A 8 0.24 10.15 -6.77
C ARG A 8 1.59 10.24 -7.48
N ASP A 9 1.65 9.77 -8.72
CA ASP A 9 2.91 9.65 -9.46
C ASP A 9 3.54 10.99 -9.83
N LEU A 10 2.73 12.05 -9.92
CA LEU A 10 3.18 13.41 -10.23
C LEU A 10 3.58 14.21 -8.97
N PHE A 11 2.78 14.12 -7.91
CA PHE A 11 2.87 15.05 -6.77
C PHE A 11 3.32 14.42 -5.46
N ILE A 12 3.28 13.10 -5.30
CA ILE A 12 3.65 12.46 -4.03
C ILE A 12 5.09 11.97 -4.10
N GLY A 13 5.86 12.27 -3.05
CA GLY A 13 7.26 11.91 -2.90
C GLY A 13 7.68 12.09 -1.44
N ASP A 14 8.92 12.50 -1.21
CA ASP A 14 9.41 12.84 0.12
C ASP A 14 8.56 13.98 0.73
N PRO A 15 7.93 13.78 1.91
CA PRO A 15 7.16 14.83 2.58
C PRO A 15 7.94 16.12 2.83
N TYR A 16 9.27 16.05 2.95
CA TYR A 16 10.13 17.22 3.19
C TYR A 16 10.60 17.92 1.92
N LYS A 17 10.35 17.35 0.73
CA LYS A 17 10.82 17.87 -0.57
C LYS A 17 9.69 18.07 -1.59
N MET A 18 8.46 17.66 -1.27
CA MET A 18 7.30 17.87 -2.14
C MET A 18 6.81 19.33 -2.08
N ASN A 19 6.25 19.81 -3.19
CA ASN A 19 5.77 21.19 -3.32
C ASN A 19 4.25 21.33 -3.10
N ILE A 20 3.62 20.33 -2.50
CA ILE A 20 2.19 20.33 -2.20
C ILE A 20 1.96 20.00 -0.73
N ASP A 21 0.92 20.58 -0.15
CA ASP A 21 0.39 20.16 1.14
C ASP A 21 -0.71 19.11 0.92
N LEU A 22 -0.46 17.87 1.36
CA LEU A 22 -1.34 16.72 1.21
C LEU A 22 -2.68 16.90 1.93
N MET A 23 -2.74 17.73 2.98
CA MET A 23 -3.97 17.96 3.73
C MET A 23 -5.06 18.62 2.88
N ASN A 24 -4.67 19.30 1.80
CA ASN A 24 -5.60 19.90 0.85
C ASN A 24 -6.20 18.88 -0.16
N TYR A 25 -5.76 17.62 -0.16
CA TYR A 25 -6.14 16.62 -1.17
C TYR A 25 -6.77 15.35 -0.55
N LEU A 26 -7.35 15.46 0.65
CA LEU A 26 -7.96 14.33 1.34
C LEU A 26 -9.29 13.86 0.72
N LYS A 27 -9.98 14.72 -0.04
CA LYS A 27 -11.24 14.36 -0.71
C LYS A 27 -11.01 14.22 -2.20
N TYR A 28 -11.74 13.29 -2.81
CA TYR A 28 -11.65 13.04 -4.26
C TYR A 28 -11.90 14.30 -5.12
N LYS A 29 -12.80 15.17 -4.68
CA LYS A 29 -13.12 16.44 -5.38
C LYS A 29 -11.96 17.45 -5.40
N ASP A 30 -11.02 17.34 -4.47
CA ASP A 30 -9.93 18.28 -4.31
C ASP A 30 -8.71 17.88 -5.18
N ILE A 31 -8.72 16.67 -5.76
CA ILE A 31 -7.68 16.19 -6.67
C ILE A 31 -7.64 17.06 -7.93
N LYS A 32 -6.47 17.63 -8.24
CA LYS A 32 -6.26 18.49 -9.41
C LYS A 32 -6.72 17.79 -10.70
N LYS A 33 -7.50 18.51 -11.52
CA LYS A 33 -7.80 18.08 -12.88
C LYS A 33 -6.54 18.24 -13.72
N ILE A 34 -5.95 17.13 -14.11
CA ILE A 34 -4.75 17.07 -14.95
C ILE A 34 -5.09 16.25 -16.17
N ASP A 35 -4.43 16.52 -17.29
CA ASP A 35 -4.52 15.63 -18.44
C ASP A 35 -3.72 14.35 -18.15
N TYR A 36 -4.43 13.34 -17.65
CA TYR A 36 -3.87 12.05 -17.29
C TYR A 36 -3.51 11.19 -18.51
N ASN A 37 -3.79 11.65 -19.75
CA ASN A 37 -3.51 10.88 -20.98
C ASN A 37 -2.01 10.86 -21.33
N ASN A 38 -1.24 11.85 -20.89
CA ASN A 38 0.23 11.92 -21.08
C ASN A 38 1.03 11.38 -19.89
N ILE A 39 0.35 10.83 -18.88
CA ILE A 39 1.03 10.18 -17.77
C ILE A 39 1.35 8.77 -18.22
N LEU A 40 2.65 8.51 -18.38
CA LEU A 40 3.19 7.18 -18.63
C LEU A 40 2.48 6.18 -17.72
N SER A 41 1.84 5.17 -18.32
CA SER A 41 1.42 3.99 -17.59
C SER A 41 2.68 3.36 -17.00
N ARG A 42 2.95 3.63 -15.72
CA ARG A 42 3.97 2.90 -14.99
C ARG A 42 3.51 1.44 -15.00
N GLU A 43 4.34 0.54 -15.53
CA GLU A 43 4.06 -0.89 -15.43
C GLU A 43 3.84 -1.22 -13.96
N ILE A 44 2.77 -1.96 -13.67
CA ILE A 44 2.47 -2.43 -12.32
C ILE A 44 3.61 -3.35 -11.93
N GLN A 45 4.46 -2.88 -11.02
CA GLN A 45 5.56 -3.69 -10.55
C GLN A 45 5.03 -4.67 -9.50
N ILE A 46 5.22 -5.97 -9.77
CA ILE A 46 4.96 -7.02 -8.80
C ILE A 46 6.15 -7.01 -7.83
N ASN A 47 5.91 -6.43 -6.65
CA ASN A 47 6.89 -6.28 -5.60
C ASN A 47 6.55 -7.18 -4.41
N ASP A 48 7.59 -7.77 -3.84
CA ASP A 48 7.46 -8.70 -2.72
C ASP A 48 7.45 -7.96 -1.39
N THR A 49 6.62 -8.43 -0.46
CA THR A 49 6.36 -7.78 0.83
C THR A 49 5.71 -8.77 1.79
N THR A 50 6.16 -8.71 3.04
CA THR A 50 5.51 -9.38 4.15
C THR A 50 4.71 -8.37 4.96
N PHE A 51 3.45 -8.72 5.23
CA PHE A 51 2.58 -8.03 6.17
C PHE A 51 2.16 -9.03 7.24
N LEU A 52 2.19 -8.61 8.51
CA LEU A 52 1.70 -9.39 9.63
C LEU A 52 0.95 -8.50 10.60
N VAL A 53 0.05 -9.12 11.36
CA VAL A 53 -0.71 -8.49 12.43
C VAL A 53 -0.55 -9.32 13.68
N VAL A 54 -0.30 -8.64 14.80
CA VAL A 54 -0.35 -9.23 16.14
C VAL A 54 -1.39 -8.47 16.95
N ALA A 55 -2.25 -9.19 17.65
CA ALA A 55 -3.24 -8.64 18.58
C ALA A 55 -3.17 -9.40 19.90
N ASP A 56 -3.51 -8.74 21.00
CA ASP A 56 -3.58 -9.34 22.33
C ASP A 56 -4.94 -9.09 23.02
N ASP A 57 -5.14 -9.75 24.16
CA ASP A 57 -6.35 -9.63 24.99
C ASP A 57 -6.43 -8.29 25.76
N HIS A 58 -5.36 -7.49 25.70
CA HIS A 58 -5.28 -6.14 26.27
C HIS A 58 -5.61 -5.07 25.25
N ASP A 59 -6.26 -5.46 24.15
CA ASP A 59 -6.78 -4.54 23.15
C ASP A 59 -5.69 -3.83 22.32
N ASN A 60 -4.46 -4.33 22.37
CA ASN A 60 -3.35 -3.87 21.55
C ASN A 60 -3.38 -4.55 20.19
N MET A 61 -3.01 -3.81 19.15
CA MET A 61 -2.92 -4.32 17.80
C MET A 61 -1.73 -3.68 17.08
N ILE A 62 -0.84 -4.52 16.55
CA ILE A 62 0.35 -4.10 15.83
C ILE A 62 0.29 -4.66 14.41
N GLY A 63 0.27 -3.76 13.44
CA GLY A 63 0.46 -4.08 12.04
C GLY A 63 1.91 -3.82 11.67
N PHE A 64 2.60 -4.84 11.17
CA PHE A 64 3.98 -4.73 10.74
C PHE A 64 4.11 -5.08 9.26
N ILE A 65 4.82 -4.23 8.51
CA ILE A 65 5.00 -4.40 7.08
C ILE A 65 6.44 -4.12 6.68
N GLN A 66 7.03 -5.05 5.96
CA GLN A 66 8.43 -4.99 5.55
C GLN A 66 8.60 -5.53 4.12
N SER A 67 9.59 -5.01 3.41
CA SER A 67 9.91 -5.43 2.06
C SER A 67 11.33 -5.04 1.68
N LEU A 68 11.96 -5.84 0.82
CA LEU A 68 13.21 -5.50 0.13
C LEU A 68 12.99 -4.83 -1.25
N PHE A 69 11.72 -4.53 -1.57
CA PHE A 69 11.15 -4.07 -2.84
C PHE A 69 10.94 -5.19 -3.85
N TYR A 70 12.01 -5.72 -4.43
CA TYR A 70 11.91 -6.93 -5.25
C TYR A 70 12.26 -8.18 -4.42
N PRO A 71 11.90 -9.40 -4.88
CA PRO A 71 12.40 -10.62 -4.28
C PRO A 71 13.92 -10.56 -4.11
N PHE A 72 14.42 -10.81 -2.89
CA PHE A 72 15.85 -10.70 -2.52
C PHE A 72 16.48 -9.31 -2.73
N GLY A 73 15.69 -8.25 -2.94
CA GLY A 73 16.14 -6.87 -3.04
C GLY A 73 17.15 -6.64 -4.16
N SER A 74 18.35 -6.20 -3.79
CA SER A 74 19.44 -5.89 -4.72
C SER A 74 20.29 -7.10 -5.11
N GLY A 75 20.08 -8.24 -4.45
CA GLY A 75 21.01 -9.39 -4.53
C GLY A 75 22.33 -9.18 -3.79
N VAL A 76 22.59 -7.99 -3.23
CA VAL A 76 23.77 -7.72 -2.41
C VAL A 76 23.55 -8.22 -0.99
N VAL A 77 24.46 -9.06 -0.51
CA VAL A 77 24.44 -9.62 0.84
C VAL A 77 25.74 -9.29 1.56
N VAL A 78 25.66 -8.70 2.76
CA VAL A 78 26.82 -8.44 3.62
C VAL A 78 26.56 -9.08 4.97
N LYS A 79 27.44 -9.99 5.40
CA LYS A 79 27.32 -10.71 6.68
C LYS A 79 25.93 -11.36 6.88
N GLY A 80 25.35 -11.93 5.82
CA GLY A 80 24.03 -12.57 5.85
C GLY A 80 22.84 -11.61 5.79
N ILE A 81 23.06 -10.30 5.65
CA ILE A 81 22.00 -9.30 5.52
C ILE A 81 21.85 -8.91 4.06
N THR A 82 20.66 -9.16 3.50
CA THR A 82 20.30 -8.77 2.14
C THR A 82 19.88 -7.31 2.07
N PHE A 83 20.43 -6.57 1.12
CA PHE A 83 20.13 -5.15 0.93
C PHE A 83 18.94 -4.96 -0.01
N GLN A 84 18.02 -4.08 0.38
CA GLN A 84 16.89 -3.66 -0.45
C GLN A 84 17.36 -2.95 -1.73
N ASN A 85 16.58 -3.06 -2.81
CA ASN A 85 16.79 -2.28 -4.04
C ASN A 85 15.74 -1.17 -4.21
N ARG A 86 15.15 -0.69 -3.10
CA ARG A 86 14.06 0.30 -3.11
C ARG A 86 14.35 1.53 -3.96
N GLY A 87 15.61 1.96 -4.04
CA GLY A 87 16.04 3.10 -4.86
C GLY A 87 15.61 3.05 -6.33
N SER A 88 15.33 1.86 -6.89
CA SER A 88 14.75 1.74 -8.24
C SER A 88 13.32 2.27 -8.36
N GLY A 89 12.67 2.61 -7.24
CA GLY A 89 11.36 3.25 -7.20
C GLY A 89 11.35 4.73 -7.63
N PHE A 90 12.50 5.41 -7.66
CA PHE A 90 12.61 6.78 -8.16
C PHE A 90 12.22 6.89 -9.65
N VAL A 91 11.71 8.07 -10.03
CA VAL A 91 11.37 8.36 -11.42
C VAL A 91 12.54 9.11 -12.08
N TYR A 92 13.05 8.57 -13.18
CA TYR A 92 14.11 9.20 -14.00
C TYR A 92 13.54 10.28 -14.94
N ARG A 93 12.82 11.25 -14.36
CA ARG A 93 12.37 12.47 -15.03
C ARG A 93 12.71 13.64 -14.12
N LYS A 94 13.17 14.76 -14.69
CA LYS A 94 13.38 15.99 -13.91
C LYS A 94 12.04 16.56 -13.45
N ASP A 95 12.08 17.29 -12.34
CA ASP A 95 10.95 18.11 -11.83
C ASP A 95 9.70 17.34 -11.37
N LEU A 96 9.81 16.03 -11.14
CA LEU A 96 8.77 15.26 -10.44
C LEU A 96 9.05 15.19 -8.93
N SER A 97 7.98 15.09 -8.16
CA SER A 97 8.09 14.99 -6.69
C SER A 97 8.88 13.75 -6.26
N ASN A 98 8.90 12.69 -7.08
CA ASN A 98 9.65 11.45 -6.85
C ASN A 98 10.91 11.32 -7.75
N SER A 99 11.50 12.43 -8.21
CA SER A 99 12.83 12.42 -8.83
C SER A 99 13.93 12.20 -7.78
N PRO A 100 15.04 11.52 -8.13
CA PRO A 100 16.14 11.24 -7.20
C PRO A 100 16.88 12.53 -6.81
N GLU A 101 17.18 12.66 -5.51
CA GLU A 101 17.95 13.77 -4.94
C GLU A 101 18.73 13.25 -3.72
N ARG A 102 19.84 13.91 -3.37
CA ARG A 102 20.63 13.57 -2.19
C ARG A 102 19.77 13.61 -0.93
N SER A 103 19.86 12.56 -0.11
CA SER A 103 19.15 12.40 1.16
C SER A 103 17.61 12.42 1.06
N LYS A 104 17.06 12.31 -0.14
CA LYS A 104 15.62 12.27 -0.36
C LYS A 104 15.07 10.86 -0.22
N ARG A 105 13.91 10.74 0.43
CA ARG A 105 13.13 9.51 0.52
C ARG A 105 12.27 9.37 -0.72
N LEU A 106 12.29 8.21 -1.35
CA LEU A 106 11.39 7.90 -2.46
C LEU A 106 9.94 7.75 -1.99
N LEU A 107 9.01 7.90 -2.94
CA LEU A 107 7.62 7.52 -2.78
C LEU A 107 7.51 6.06 -2.34
N HIS A 108 7.06 5.84 -1.11
CA HIS A 108 7.02 4.52 -0.52
C HIS A 108 5.66 3.84 -0.74
N ILE A 109 5.71 2.56 -1.10
CA ILE A 109 4.50 1.76 -1.38
C ILE A 109 3.98 1.02 -0.14
N LEU A 110 4.76 0.89 0.94
CA LEU A 110 4.30 0.16 2.13
C LEU A 110 3.27 0.99 2.91
N SER A 111 2.10 0.40 3.12
CA SER A 111 1.01 0.99 3.88
C SER A 111 0.23 -0.10 4.61
N ILE A 112 -0.37 0.27 5.73
CA ILE A 112 -1.34 -0.52 6.50
C ILE A 112 -2.51 0.41 6.76
N LEU A 113 -3.74 -0.09 6.57
CA LEU A 113 -4.96 0.63 6.92
C LEU A 113 -5.49 0.06 8.24
N HIS A 114 -5.51 0.87 9.28
CA HIS A 114 -6.16 0.54 10.55
C HIS A 114 -7.52 1.24 10.59
N VAL A 115 -8.58 0.47 10.81
CA VAL A 115 -9.95 0.93 10.96
C VAL A 115 -10.43 0.54 12.33
N ARG A 116 -10.93 1.52 13.08
CA ARG A 116 -11.51 1.33 14.40
C ARG A 116 -12.79 2.15 14.51
N ASP A 117 -13.87 1.48 14.89
CA ASP A 117 -15.08 2.09 15.42
C ASP A 117 -15.42 1.44 16.78
N ASP A 118 -16.58 1.79 17.34
CA ASP A 118 -17.01 1.29 18.66
C ASP A 118 -17.22 -0.24 18.70
N LYS A 119 -17.37 -0.90 17.54
CA LYS A 119 -17.77 -2.32 17.41
C LYS A 119 -16.77 -3.18 16.65
N LYS A 120 -15.88 -2.58 15.83
CA LYS A 120 -15.01 -3.28 14.90
C LYS A 120 -13.62 -2.68 14.91
N ARG A 121 -12.63 -3.58 14.86
CA ARG A 121 -11.22 -3.27 14.68
C ARG A 121 -10.67 -4.12 13.57
N LEU A 122 -9.97 -3.49 12.65
CA LEU A 122 -9.44 -4.18 11.49
C LEU A 122 -8.13 -3.52 11.07
N MET A 123 -7.11 -4.34 10.87
CA MET A 123 -5.92 -3.95 10.12
C MET A 123 -5.94 -4.65 8.78
N ILE A 124 -5.85 -3.85 7.73
CA ILE A 124 -5.77 -4.30 6.35
C ILE A 124 -4.36 -4.00 5.85
N GLY A 125 -3.71 -5.03 5.33
CA GLY A 125 -2.45 -4.92 4.63
C GLY A 125 -2.35 -6.05 3.61
N CYS A 126 -1.58 -5.84 2.55
CA CYS A 126 -1.34 -6.87 1.55
C CYS A 126 0.06 -6.75 0.94
N ALA A 127 0.53 -7.88 0.40
CA ALA A 127 1.60 -7.88 -0.59
C ALA A 127 1.07 -7.30 -1.92
N GLY A 128 1.96 -6.96 -2.86
CA GLY A 128 1.54 -6.54 -4.20
C GLY A 128 1.79 -5.08 -4.56
N GLY A 129 2.93 -4.53 -4.10
CA GLY A 129 3.47 -3.31 -4.72
C GLY A 129 2.52 -2.11 -4.75
N ASP A 130 2.27 -1.62 -5.95
CA ASP A 130 1.38 -0.50 -6.26
C ASP A 130 -0.11 -0.79 -6.05
N LEU A 131 -0.53 -2.06 -5.94
CA LEU A 131 -1.95 -2.44 -5.86
C LEU A 131 -2.57 -2.22 -4.48
N ARG A 132 -1.78 -1.97 -3.44
CA ARG A 132 -2.27 -1.94 -2.05
C ARG A 132 -3.37 -0.91 -1.80
N PRO A 133 -3.32 0.35 -2.29
CA PRO A 133 -4.44 1.26 -2.12
C PRO A 133 -5.75 0.71 -2.69
N GLN A 134 -5.69 -0.07 -3.78
CA GLN A 134 -6.88 -0.72 -4.36
C GLN A 134 -7.37 -1.85 -3.47
N VAL A 135 -6.46 -2.69 -2.96
CA VAL A 135 -6.80 -3.79 -2.06
C VAL A 135 -7.35 -3.27 -0.74
N HIS A 136 -6.77 -2.22 -0.15
CA HIS A 136 -7.25 -1.59 1.07
C HIS A 136 -8.69 -1.09 0.91
N VAL A 137 -8.95 -0.32 -0.15
CA VAL A 137 -10.30 0.18 -0.44
C VAL A 137 -11.26 -0.99 -0.66
N ARG A 138 -10.86 -2.01 -1.42
CA ARG A 138 -11.76 -3.13 -1.73
C ARG A 138 -12.15 -3.93 -0.48
N ILE A 139 -11.17 -4.28 0.36
CA ILE A 139 -11.44 -5.00 1.62
C ILE A 139 -12.29 -4.13 2.55
N PHE A 140 -11.98 -2.84 2.64
CA PHE A 140 -12.76 -1.90 3.43
C PHE A 140 -14.23 -1.83 2.99
N GLU A 141 -14.49 -1.63 1.69
CA GLU A 141 -15.85 -1.58 1.15
C GLU A 141 -16.61 -2.87 1.41
N ASN A 142 -15.99 -4.02 1.19
CA ASN A 142 -16.61 -5.32 1.41
C ASN A 142 -17.09 -5.50 2.85
N ILE A 143 -16.26 -5.14 3.84
CA ILE A 143 -16.57 -5.35 5.26
C ILE A 143 -17.52 -4.28 5.81
N PHE A 144 -17.33 -3.00 5.45
CA PHE A 144 -18.03 -1.88 6.07
C PHE A 144 -19.23 -1.36 5.27
N ILE A 145 -19.23 -1.53 3.95
CA ILE A 145 -20.35 -1.09 3.09
C ILE A 145 -21.23 -2.29 2.75
N TYR A 146 -20.64 -3.38 2.27
CA TYR A 146 -21.38 -4.57 1.85
C TYR A 146 -21.64 -5.57 2.98
N SER A 147 -21.14 -5.31 4.19
CA SER A 147 -21.33 -6.16 5.37
C SER A 147 -20.92 -7.63 5.17
N MET A 148 -19.93 -7.88 4.30
CA MET A 148 -19.35 -9.20 4.08
C MET A 148 -18.48 -9.62 5.27
N ASN A 149 -18.35 -10.92 5.53
CA ASN A 149 -17.41 -11.40 6.54
C ASN A 149 -15.97 -11.31 6.02
N LEU A 150 -14.97 -11.41 6.91
CA LEU A 150 -13.56 -11.29 6.55
C LEU A 150 -13.09 -12.35 5.53
N TRP A 151 -13.74 -13.52 5.51
CA TRP A 151 -13.37 -14.68 4.67
C TRP A 151 -14.00 -14.63 3.27
N ASP A 152 -15.21 -14.07 3.15
CA ASP A 152 -15.96 -13.91 1.90
C ASP A 152 -15.25 -13.11 0.78
N PRO A 153 -14.51 -12.01 1.06
CA PRO A 153 -13.90 -11.21 0.00
C PRO A 153 -12.75 -11.91 -0.74
N PHE A 154 -12.23 -13.02 -0.21
CA PHE A 154 -11.19 -13.84 -0.87
C PHE A 154 -11.75 -15.09 -1.58
N LEU A 155 -12.97 -15.52 -1.26
CA LEU A 155 -13.58 -16.78 -1.72
C LEU A 155 -14.08 -16.76 -3.18
N HIS A 156 -14.15 -15.60 -3.84
CA HIS A 156 -14.46 -15.54 -5.27
C HIS A 156 -13.26 -15.82 -6.19
N LEU A 157 -12.10 -16.18 -5.63
CA LEU A 157 -10.89 -16.50 -6.42
C LEU A 157 -10.52 -17.99 -6.46
N ASP A 158 -11.11 -18.85 -5.62
CA ASP A 158 -10.96 -20.29 -5.76
C ASP A 158 -12.08 -21.03 -5.02
N SER A 159 -12.91 -21.78 -5.74
CA SER A 159 -14.00 -22.58 -5.19
C SER A 159 -13.53 -23.92 -4.59
N SER A 160 -12.23 -24.09 -4.34
CA SER A 160 -11.63 -25.39 -3.99
C SER A 160 -10.92 -25.45 -2.63
N THR A 161 -10.84 -24.36 -1.87
CA THR A 161 -10.24 -24.40 -0.52
C THR A 161 -11.25 -24.86 0.53
N PRO A 162 -10.99 -25.97 1.26
CA PRO A 162 -11.91 -26.51 2.25
C PRO A 162 -12.02 -25.62 3.49
N ASP A 163 -13.19 -25.67 4.13
CA ASP A 163 -13.55 -24.99 5.38
C ASP A 163 -12.57 -25.34 6.52
N ILE A 164 -11.50 -24.56 6.67
CA ILE A 164 -10.65 -24.60 7.86
C ILE A 164 -11.16 -23.56 8.85
N MET A 165 -12.01 -24.06 9.74
CA MET A 165 -12.05 -23.76 11.18
C MET A 165 -12.40 -22.34 11.63
N THR A 166 -13.68 -22.21 11.95
CA THR A 166 -14.21 -21.79 13.26
C THR A 166 -13.14 -21.61 14.37
N SER A 167 -13.20 -20.46 15.07
CA SER A 167 -12.58 -20.13 16.38
C SER A 167 -11.46 -19.09 16.43
N LEU A 168 -11.64 -17.93 15.80
CA LEU A 168 -11.10 -16.68 16.35
C LEU A 168 -12.24 -15.68 16.46
N ARG A 169 -12.89 -15.69 17.63
CA ARG A 169 -13.77 -14.61 18.07
C ARG A 169 -12.87 -13.56 18.72
N PHE A 170 -12.85 -12.36 18.15
CA PHE A 170 -12.47 -11.15 18.87
C PHE A 170 -13.64 -10.69 19.75
#